data_AF-A0A9Q4KRG2-F1
#
_entry.id   AF-A0A9Q4KRG2-F1
#
_cell.length_a   1.000
_cell.length_b   1.000
_cell.length_c   1.000
_cell.angle_alpha   90.00
_cell.angle_beta   90.00
_cell.angle_gamma   90.00
#
_symmetry.space_group_name_H-M   'P 1'
#
loop_
_entity.id
_entity.type
_entity.pdbx_description
1 polymer ?
#
loop_
_entity_poly.entity_id
_entity_poly.type
_entity_poly.pdbx_seq_one_letter_code
_entity_poly.pdbx_strand_id
1 'polypeptide(L)'
;VDNLNIVIIQSAVRRPNGDMVRRMISVNELVGYDPETGGFSFVAMFIWNPVTDTFDFPGKGSSFLLENKVATLLGLPEERRGEIYLEIDKRARILERLHKAGYTGFWDLYHMMTKIKKQGLLKIEI
;
A
#
# COMPACT_ATOMS: atom_id res chain seq x y z
N VAL A 1 3.97 -21.64 7.51
CA VAL A 1 2.88 -20.99 6.76
C VAL A 1 3.24 -19.51 6.71
N ASP A 2 4.03 -19.05 5.73
CA ASP A 2 4.58 -17.67 5.69
C ASP A 2 4.81 -17.12 4.27
N ASN A 3 4.20 -17.72 3.25
CA ASN A 3 4.41 -17.29 1.85
C ASN A 3 3.43 -16.20 1.40
N LEU A 4 2.30 -16.04 2.09
CA LEU A 4 1.30 -15.02 1.77
C LEU A 4 1.47 -13.84 2.73
N ASN A 5 1.95 -12.71 2.21
CA ASN A 5 2.28 -11.55 3.04
C ASN A 5 1.14 -10.51 3.11
N ILE A 6 0.45 -10.26 2.00
CA ILE A 6 -0.59 -9.23 1.91
C ILE A 6 -1.86 -9.82 1.29
N VAL A 7 -3.00 -9.54 1.91
CA VAL A 7 -4.34 -9.86 1.39
C VAL A 7 -5.12 -8.58 1.20
N ILE A 8 -5.63 -8.38 -0.01
CA ILE A 8 -6.48 -7.23 -0.33
C ILE A 8 -7.91 -7.71 -0.56
N ILE A 9 -8.85 -7.13 0.16
CA ILE A 9 -10.28 -7.41 0.02
C ILE A 9 -10.91 -6.30 -0.80
N GLN A 10 -11.54 -6.64 -1.92
CA GLN A 10 -12.27 -5.70 -2.77
C GLN A 10 -13.74 -6.11 -2.87
N SER A 11 -14.63 -5.13 -2.84
CA SER A 11 -16.07 -5.38 -3.02
C SER A 11 -16.72 -4.33 -3.91
N ALA A 12 -17.84 -4.71 -4.53
CA ALA A 12 -18.78 -3.78 -5.15
C ALA A 12 -19.75 -3.28 -4.09
N VAL A 13 -19.74 -1.98 -3.84
CA VAL A 13 -20.54 -1.31 -2.80
C VAL A 13 -21.46 -0.28 -3.43
N ARG A 14 -22.59 -0.03 -2.78
CA ARG A 14 -23.56 0.98 -3.20
C ARG A 14 -23.36 2.25 -2.40
N ARG A 15 -23.07 3.37 -3.06
CA ARG A 15 -22.94 4.67 -2.42
C ARG A 15 -24.32 5.23 -2.01
N PRO A 16 -24.40 6.21 -1.09
CA PRO A 16 -25.65 6.84 -0.71
C PRO A 16 -26.44 7.43 -1.88
N ASN A 17 -25.76 7.87 -2.94
CA ASN A 17 -26.37 8.37 -4.16
C ASN A 17 -26.94 7.27 -5.08
N GLY A 18 -26.81 6.00 -4.71
CA GLY A 18 -27.33 4.85 -5.45
C GLY A 18 -26.33 4.22 -6.43
N ASP A 19 -25.19 4.85 -6.70
CA ASP A 19 -24.17 4.35 -7.63
C ASP A 19 -23.49 3.09 -7.10
N MET A 20 -23.25 2.14 -8.01
CA MET A 20 -22.40 0.98 -7.74
C MET A 20 -20.94 1.32 -8.03
N VAL A 21 -20.08 1.16 -7.03
CA VAL A 21 -18.64 1.42 -7.15
C VAL A 21 -17.84 0.24 -6.61
N ARG A 22 -16.61 0.05 -7.09
CA ARG A 22 -15.66 -0.90 -6.49
C ARG A 22 -14.76 -0.18 -5.49
N ARG A 23 -14.58 -0.78 -4.31
CA ARG A 23 -13.71 -0.26 -3.24
C ARG A 23 -12.84 -1.37 -2.67
N MET A 24 -11.60 -1.01 -2.34
CA MET A 24 -10.72 -1.87 -1.57
C MET A 24 -11.12 -1.74 -0.10
N ILE A 25 -11.87 -2.70 0.42
CA ILE A 25 -12.43 -2.64 1.77
C ILE A 25 -11.32 -2.66 2.82
N SER A 26 -10.32 -3.52 2.62
CA SER A 26 -9.15 -3.57 3.47
C SER A 26 -7.92 -4.11 2.76
N VAL A 27 -6.76 -3.67 3.21
CA VAL A 27 -5.45 -4.24 2.90
C VAL A 27 -4.88 -4.78 4.21
N ASN A 28 -4.61 -6.08 4.26
CA ASN A 28 -4.26 -6.77 5.49
C ASN A 28 -2.89 -7.43 5.33
N GLU A 29 -2.00 -7.19 6.28
CA GLU A 29 -0.70 -7.83 6.37
C GLU A 29 -0.81 -9.04 7.29
N LEU A 30 -0.47 -10.23 6.78
CA LEU A 30 -0.52 -11.45 7.58
C LEU A 30 0.70 -11.50 8.51
N VAL A 31 0.45 -11.76 9.80
CA VAL A 31 1.48 -11.86 10.83
C VAL A 31 1.81 -13.31 11.13
N GLY A 32 0.79 -14.18 11.18
CA GLY A 32 1.01 -15.57 11.54
C GLY A 32 -0.27 -16.41 11.45
N TYR A 33 -0.07 -17.71 11.53
CA TYR A 33 -1.12 -18.72 11.58
C TYR A 33 -1.01 -19.48 12.90
N ASP A 34 -2.12 -19.59 13.61
CA ASP A 34 -2.24 -20.39 14.81
C ASP A 34 -2.79 -21.78 14.45
N PRO A 35 -1.99 -22.86 14.54
CA PRO A 35 -2.42 -24.21 14.21
C PRO A 35 -3.46 -24.80 15.16
N GLU A 36 -3.52 -24.33 16.41
CA GLU A 36 -4.44 -24.88 17.42
C GLU A 36 -5.88 -24.40 17.16
N THR A 37 -6.03 -23.13 16.80
CA THR A 37 -7.34 -22.53 16.48
C THR A 37 -7.68 -22.55 14.99
N GLY A 38 -6.70 -22.78 14.12
CA GLY A 38 -6.83 -22.63 12.67
C GLY A 38 -6.98 -21.18 12.21
N GLY A 39 -6.72 -20.21 13.09
CA GLY A 39 -6.88 -18.78 12.85
C GLY A 39 -5.66 -18.14 12.20
N PHE A 40 -5.90 -17.07 11.43
CA PHE A 40 -4.84 -16.19 10.93
C PHE A 40 -4.85 -14.87 11.69
N SER A 41 -3.69 -14.46 12.20
CA SER A 41 -3.48 -13.13 12.75
C SER A 41 -3.00 -12.20 11.64
N PHE A 42 -3.61 -11.02 11.56
CA PHE A 42 -3.26 -10.00 10.57
C PHE A 42 -3.38 -8.60 11.17
N VAL A 43 -2.69 -7.65 10.55
CA VAL A 43 -2.82 -6.22 10.84
C VAL A 43 -3.46 -5.54 9.64
N ALA A 44 -4.54 -4.79 9.86
CA ALA A 44 -5.15 -4.00 8.81
C ALA A 44 -4.27 -2.77 8.52
N MET A 45 -3.65 -2.75 7.34
CA MET A 45 -2.85 -1.62 6.88
C MET A 45 -3.75 -0.50 6.38
N PHE A 46 -4.71 -0.81 5.53
CA PHE A 46 -5.69 0.16 5.05
C PHE A 46 -7.11 -0.33 5.31
N ILE A 47 -8.00 0.59 5.65
CA ILE A 47 -9.43 0.33 5.84
C ILE A 47 -10.21 1.41 5.10
N TRP A 48 -11.24 1.02 4.36
CA TRP A 48 -12.16 1.96 3.74
C TRP A 48 -13.27 2.38 4.71
N ASN A 49 -13.49 3.69 4.84
CA ASN A 49 -14.57 4.28 5.59
C ASN A 49 -15.79 4.51 4.66
N PRO A 50 -16.90 3.78 4.84
CA PRO A 50 -18.07 3.89 3.97
C PRO A 50 -18.84 5.21 4.12
N VAL A 51 -18.69 5.90 5.26
CA VAL A 51 -19.43 7.14 5.55
C VAL A 51 -18.82 8.32 4.79
N THR A 52 -17.49 8.43 4.79
CA THR A 52 -16.76 9.53 4.15
C THR A 52 -16.25 9.17 2.75
N ASP A 53 -16.32 7.90 2.34
CA ASP A 53 -15.72 7.36 1.12
C ASP A 53 -14.20 7.61 1.05
N THR A 54 -13.52 7.51 2.20
CA THR A 54 -12.07 7.70 2.34
C THR A 54 -11.37 6.42 2.78
N PHE A 55 -10.04 6.39 2.68
CA PHE A 55 -9.22 5.28 3.17
C PHE A 55 -8.37 5.78 4.33
N ASP A 56 -8.46 5.07 5.45
CA ASP A 56 -7.62 5.29 6.62
C ASP A 56 -6.41 4.35 6.55
N PHE A 57 -5.25 4.82 7.02
CA PHE A 57 -4.01 4.03 7.14
C PHE A 57 -3.67 3.78 8.62
N PRO A 58 -4.46 2.96 9.36
CA PRO A 58 -4.19 2.67 10.76
C PRO A 58 -2.88 1.90 10.98
N GLY A 59 -2.40 1.14 9.98
CA GLY A 59 -1.14 0.41 10.04
C GLY A 59 0.13 1.25 9.81
N LYS A 60 0.03 2.58 9.69
CA LYS A 60 1.20 3.43 9.47
C LYS A 60 2.07 3.43 10.72
N GLY A 61 3.33 3.03 10.57
CA GLY A 61 4.28 2.87 11.68
C GLY A 61 4.21 1.53 12.40
N SER A 62 3.48 0.55 11.85
CA SER A 62 3.39 -0.81 12.40
C SER A 62 3.45 -1.91 11.34
N SER A 63 3.80 -1.58 10.09
CA SER A 63 3.96 -2.57 9.02
C SER A 63 5.27 -3.34 9.20
N PHE A 64 5.16 -4.64 9.46
CA PHE A 64 6.31 -5.52 9.58
C PHE A 64 7.02 -5.70 8.23
N LEU A 65 6.28 -5.78 7.12
CA LEU A 65 6.85 -5.85 5.78
C LEU A 65 7.67 -4.61 5.43
N LEU A 66 7.15 -3.41 5.68
CA LEU A 66 7.89 -2.19 5.37
C LEU A 66 9.13 -2.04 6.24
N GLU A 67 9.01 -2.25 7.54
CA GLU A 67 10.07 -1.94 8.49
C GLU A 67 11.09 -3.08 8.66
N ASN A 68 10.66 -4.34 8.67
CA ASN A 68 11.54 -5.47 8.97
C ASN A 68 11.99 -6.23 7.72
N LYS A 69 11.22 -6.19 6.62
CA LYS A 69 11.62 -6.82 5.36
C LYS A 69 12.21 -5.81 4.39
N VAL A 70 11.42 -4.83 3.94
CA VAL A 70 11.83 -3.89 2.91
C VAL A 70 12.95 -2.98 3.41
N ALA A 71 12.80 -2.31 4.55
CA ALA A 71 13.85 -1.43 5.06
C ALA A 71 15.17 -2.18 5.35
N THR A 72 15.10 -3.42 5.84
CA THR A 72 16.27 -4.29 6.02
C THR A 72 16.94 -4.64 4.70
N LEU A 73 16.18 -5.02 3.66
CA LEU A 73 16.70 -5.29 2.32
C LEU A 73 17.41 -4.08 1.71
N LEU A 74 16.99 -2.88 2.10
CA LEU A 74 17.58 -1.61 1.68
C LEU A 74 18.76 -1.16 2.54
N GLY A 75 19.16 -1.95 3.54
CA GLY A 75 20.26 -1.65 4.43
C GLY A 75 20.00 -0.46 5.38
N LEU A 76 18.74 -0.11 5.62
CA LEU A 76 18.40 0.90 6.62
C LEU A 76 18.67 0.34 8.03
N PRO A 77 19.40 1.06 8.89
CA PRO A 77 19.60 0.64 10.27
C PRO A 77 18.27 0.75 11.04
N GLU A 78 18.17 0.03 12.16
CA GLU A 78 16.92 -0.17 12.89
C GLU A 78 16.26 1.15 13.29
N GLU A 79 17.04 2.11 13.77
CA GLU A 79 16.59 3.44 14.18
C GLU A 79 16.10 4.31 13.01
N ARG A 80 16.40 3.93 11.77
CA ARG A 80 15.99 4.64 10.54
C ARG A 80 14.96 3.89 9.72
N ARG A 81 14.46 2.74 10.17
CA ARG A 81 13.44 1.95 9.44
C ARG A 81 12.18 2.77 9.14
N GLY A 82 11.79 3.67 10.04
CA GLY A 82 10.67 4.60 9.83
C GLY A 82 10.81 5.52 8.60
N GLU A 83 12.02 5.72 8.07
CA GLU A 83 12.23 6.50 6.85
C GLU A 83 11.57 5.86 5.61
N ILE A 84 11.27 4.55 5.65
CA ILE A 84 10.56 3.88 4.55
C ILE A 84 9.22 4.54 4.24
N TYR A 85 8.52 5.06 5.26
CA TYR A 85 7.24 5.76 5.08
C TYR A 85 7.40 7.09 4.33
N LEU A 86 8.56 7.75 4.41
CA LEU A 86 8.83 8.96 3.63
C LEU A 86 8.87 8.64 2.13
N GLU A 87 9.44 7.49 1.77
CA GLU A 87 9.49 7.04 0.38
C GLU A 87 8.12 6.53 -0.10
N ILE A 88 7.31 5.93 0.77
CA ILE A 88 5.90 5.62 0.48
C ILE A 88 5.11 6.91 0.19
N ASP A 89 5.20 7.91 1.07
CA ASP A 89 4.52 9.20 0.90
C ASP A 89 4.99 9.92 -0.37
N LYS A 90 6.28 9.81 -0.71
CA LYS A 90 6.84 10.35 -1.96
C LYS A 90 6.28 9.64 -3.20
N ARG A 91 6.20 8.31 -3.20
CA ARG A 91 5.60 7.53 -4.29
C ARG A 91 4.11 7.85 -4.45
N ALA A 92 3.37 8.00 -3.36
CA ALA A 92 1.97 8.42 -3.38
C ALA A 92 1.80 9.81 -4.04
N ARG A 93 2.63 10.78 -3.66
CA ARG A 93 2.62 12.13 -4.28
C ARG A 93 2.95 12.12 -5.77
N ILE A 94 3.85 11.23 -6.21
CA ILE A 94 4.16 11.05 -7.63
C ILE A 94 2.91 10.57 -8.38
N LEU A 95 2.27 9.50 -7.90
CA LEU A 95 1.05 8.96 -8.51
C LEU A 95 -0.08 10.00 -8.55
N GLU A 96 -0.25 10.77 -7.47
CA GLU A 96 -1.22 11.86 -7.40
C GLU A 96 -0.96 12.93 -8.47
N ARG A 97 0.31 13.35 -8.64
CA ARG A 97 0.68 14.34 -9.67
C ARG A 97 0.47 13.82 -11.08
N LEU A 98 0.79 12.54 -11.34
CA LEU A 98 0.55 11.91 -12.64
C LEU A 98 -0.94 11.88 -12.97
N HIS A 99 -1.78 11.50 -12.00
CA HIS A 99 -3.22 11.52 -12.18
C HIS A 99 -3.74 12.94 -12.48
N LYS A 100 -3.32 13.95 -11.71
CA LYS A 100 -3.69 15.36 -11.93
C LYS A 100 -3.21 15.91 -13.29
N ALA A 101 -2.10 15.41 -13.80
CA ALA A 101 -1.58 15.75 -15.12
C ALA A 101 -2.27 14.99 -16.27
N GLY A 102 -3.27 14.15 -15.98
CA GLY A 102 -4.06 13.44 -16.99
C GLY A 102 -3.49 12.11 -17.47
N TYR A 103 -2.46 11.58 -16.81
CA TYR A 103 -1.91 10.25 -17.11
C TYR A 103 -2.83 9.14 -16.56
N THR A 104 -3.93 8.87 -17.27
CA THR A 104 -4.91 7.83 -16.90
C THR A 104 -4.83 6.59 -17.79
N GLY A 105 -4.21 6.70 -18.98
CA GLY A 105 -3.96 5.58 -19.88
C GLY A 105 -2.87 4.64 -19.37
N PHE A 106 -3.05 3.33 -19.58
CA PHE A 106 -2.12 2.31 -19.12
C PHE A 106 -0.69 2.52 -19.66
N TRP A 107 -0.55 2.70 -20.98
CA TRP A 107 0.75 2.86 -21.62
C TRP A 107 1.44 4.17 -21.26
N ASP A 108 0.69 5.26 -21.17
CA ASP A 108 1.22 6.57 -20.76
C ASP A 108 1.75 6.52 -19.33
N LEU A 109 0.99 5.92 -18.42
CA LEU A 109 1.40 5.71 -17.04
C LEU A 109 2.64 4.81 -16.97
N TYR A 110 2.67 3.69 -17.70
CA TYR A 110 3.81 2.78 -17.76
C TYR A 110 5.09 3.49 -18.25
N HIS A 111 5.03 4.21 -19.38
CA HIS A 111 6.17 4.94 -19.93
C HIS A 111 6.64 6.05 -18.97
N MET A 112 5.71 6.74 -18.32
CA MET A 112 6.08 7.75 -17.34
C MET A 112 6.75 7.14 -16.10
N MET A 113 6.20 6.04 -15.57
CA MET A 113 6.78 5.34 -14.42
C MET A 113 8.19 4.80 -14.72
N THR A 114 8.41 4.26 -15.93
CA THR A 114 9.75 3.83 -16.34
C THR A 114 10.73 5.00 -16.49
N LYS A 115 10.27 6.16 -16.99
CA LYS A 115 11.09 7.39 -17.04
C LYS A 115 11.46 7.89 -15.63
N ILE A 116 10.50 7.93 -14.71
CA ILE A 116 10.72 8.32 -13.31
C ILE A 116 11.74 7.41 -12.64
N LYS A 117 11.65 6.10 -12.87
CA LYS A 117 12.63 5.13 -12.37
C LYS A 117 14.03 5.43 -12.94
N LYS A 118 14.17 5.63 -14.26
CA LYS A 118 15.46 5.91 -14.91
C LYS A 118 16.09 7.23 -14.47
N GLN A 119 15.30 8.22 -14.06
CA GLN A 119 15.79 9.52 -13.61
C GLN A 119 16.25 9.54 -12.15
N GLY A 120 16.16 8.41 -11.41
CA GLY A 120 16.58 8.34 -10.01
C GLY A 120 15.71 9.20 -9.08
N LEU A 121 14.48 9.54 -9.49
CA LEU A 121 13.58 10.38 -8.69
C LEU A 121 13.07 9.64 -7.44
N LEU A 122 13.23 8.32 -7.36
CA LEU A 122 13.00 7.51 -6.17
C LEU A 122 14.35 7.23 -5.51
N LYS A 123 14.50 7.44 -4.20
CA LYS A 123 15.80 7.25 -3.54
C LYS A 123 16.18 5.77 -3.38
N ILE A 124 15.17 4.91 -3.48
CA ILE A 124 15.27 3.49 -3.23
C ILE A 124 15.23 2.75 -4.57
N GLU A 125 16.37 2.21 -4.97
CA GLU A 125 16.49 1.19 -6.01
C GLU A 125 16.49 -0.20 -5.36
N ILE A 126 15.73 -1.14 -5.93
CA ILE A 126 15.68 -2.56 -5.53
C ILE A 126 16.47 -3.34 -6.58
#